data_AF-A0A0F0HPV5-F1
#
_entry.id   AF-A0A0F0HPV5-F1
#
_cell.length_a   1.000
_cell.length_b   1.000
_cell.length_c   1.000
_cell.angle_alpha   90.00
_cell.angle_beta   90.00
_cell.angle_gamma   90.00
#
_symmetry.space_group_name_H-M   'P 1'
#
loop_
_entity.id
_entity.type
_entity.pdbx_description
1 polymer ?
#
loop_
_entity_poly.entity_id
_entity_poly.type
_entity_poly.pdbx_seq_one_letter_code
_entity_poly.pdbx_strand_id
1 'polypeptide(L)'
;MRQVAAVTPRLAPAARRGLAHLARIAGDFPTALAVAQQVGWEGRHHRILGDLWWVQGDMDQAAAAHRTAREEAEQHAVAGERATCQAQLALVACFTAPQTGDNELALAERFLVSLNLRATTITTRIAALARDAGTTDVEQRAELLRADITTAGLAATAAPALELVLAFHHAVQANEDLLEAAIRQPTPHAIAPVTGADSRSPTDAGWSSTSSTPTTTSSASPGSSPCKTARHPSRVRYG
;
A
#
# COMPACT_ATOMS: atom_id res chain seq x y z
N MET A 1 -3.33 11.85 -11.67
CA MET A 1 -4.21 10.66 -11.57
C MET A 1 -5.44 10.74 -12.48
N ARG A 2 -6.35 11.72 -12.35
CA ARG A 2 -7.55 11.84 -13.20
C ARG A 2 -7.25 11.80 -14.71
N GLN A 3 -6.26 12.59 -15.16
CA GLN A 3 -5.82 12.59 -16.56
C GLN A 3 -5.34 11.20 -17.02
N VAL A 4 -4.47 10.55 -16.26
CA VAL A 4 -3.96 9.19 -16.55
C VAL A 4 -5.09 8.17 -16.68
N ALA A 5 -6.08 8.25 -15.78
CA ALA A 5 -7.24 7.37 -15.82
C ALA A 5 -8.12 7.56 -17.07
N ALA A 6 -8.13 8.78 -17.64
CA ALA A 6 -8.89 9.10 -18.84
C ALA A 6 -8.15 8.73 -20.14
N VAL A 7 -6.83 8.95 -20.18
CA VAL A 7 -6.07 8.91 -21.45
C VAL A 7 -5.19 7.67 -21.62
N THR A 8 -4.97 6.87 -20.57
CA THR A 8 -4.07 5.73 -20.63
C THR A 8 -4.77 4.44 -20.18
N PRO A 9 -5.38 3.68 -21.10
CA PRO A 9 -6.16 2.47 -20.75
C PRO A 9 -5.37 1.48 -19.88
N ARG A 10 -4.10 1.23 -20.21
CA ARG A 10 -3.21 0.34 -19.45
C ARG A 10 -3.01 0.77 -17.99
N LEU A 11 -2.97 2.07 -17.72
CA LEU A 11 -2.72 2.62 -16.38
C LEU A 11 -4.02 3.03 -15.67
N ALA A 12 -5.16 2.98 -16.35
CA ALA A 12 -6.42 3.47 -15.81
C ALA A 12 -6.84 2.76 -14.51
N PRO A 13 -6.75 1.43 -14.38
CA PRO A 13 -7.10 0.76 -13.12
C PRO A 13 -6.23 1.22 -11.95
N ALA A 14 -4.91 1.30 -12.15
CA ALA A 14 -3.97 1.77 -11.13
C ALA A 14 -4.20 3.25 -10.76
N ALA A 15 -4.49 4.09 -11.75
CA ALA A 15 -4.78 5.51 -11.52
C ALA A 15 -6.09 5.71 -10.75
N ARG A 16 -7.14 4.93 -11.05
CA ARG A 16 -8.41 4.97 -10.31
C ARG A 16 -8.24 4.45 -8.88
N ARG A 17 -7.48 3.37 -8.67
CA ARG A 17 -7.09 2.94 -7.32
C ARG A 17 -6.38 4.05 -6.53
N GLY A 18 -5.46 4.77 -7.19
CA GLY A 18 -4.81 5.93 -6.60
C GLY A 18 -5.79 7.05 -6.21
N LEU A 19 -6.81 7.32 -7.04
CA LEU A 19 -7.87 8.27 -6.72
C LEU A 19 -8.72 7.83 -5.52
N ALA A 20 -9.09 6.55 -5.43
CA ALA A 20 -9.80 6.03 -4.26
C ALA A 20 -8.98 6.20 -2.96
N HIS A 21 -7.68 5.92 -3.03
CA HIS A 21 -6.79 6.10 -1.89
C HIS A 21 -6.69 7.57 -1.46
N LEU A 22 -6.58 8.50 -2.41
CA LEU A 22 -6.56 9.94 -2.13
C LEU A 22 -7.89 10.44 -1.55
N ALA A 23 -9.03 9.99 -2.09
CA ALA A 23 -10.35 10.32 -1.57
C ALA A 23 -10.51 9.84 -0.12
N ARG A 24 -10.07 8.60 0.17
CA ARG A 24 -10.07 8.05 1.54
C ARG A 24 -9.21 8.86 2.50
N ILE A 25 -7.99 9.26 2.10
CA ILE A 25 -7.12 10.11 2.94
C ILE A 25 -7.76 11.48 3.21
N ALA A 26 -8.49 12.03 2.23
CA ALA A 26 -9.21 13.29 2.37
C ALA A 26 -10.53 13.17 3.16
N GLY A 27 -10.93 11.98 3.59
CA GLY A 27 -12.22 11.74 4.25
C GLY A 27 -13.43 11.70 3.30
N ASP A 28 -13.22 11.76 1.99
CA ASP A 28 -14.26 11.62 0.97
C ASP A 28 -14.56 10.13 0.71
N PHE A 29 -15.16 9.49 1.71
CA PHE A 29 -15.53 8.08 1.66
C PHE A 29 -16.57 7.74 0.58
N PRO A 30 -17.58 8.58 0.30
CA PRO A 30 -18.52 8.32 -0.81
C PRO A 30 -17.81 8.20 -2.17
N THR A 31 -16.87 9.12 -2.48
CA THR A 31 -16.08 9.01 -3.71
C THR A 31 -15.20 7.77 -3.72
N ALA A 32 -14.54 7.47 -2.60
CA ALA A 32 -13.69 6.28 -2.52
C ALA A 32 -14.47 4.98 -2.74
N LEU A 33 -15.68 4.88 -2.17
CA LEU A 33 -16.59 3.75 -2.35
C LEU A 33 -17.08 3.63 -3.80
N ALA A 34 -17.51 4.75 -4.40
CA ALA A 34 -17.96 4.78 -5.79
C ALA A 34 -16.85 4.31 -6.75
N VAL A 35 -15.60 4.70 -6.50
CA VAL A 35 -14.46 4.23 -7.28
C VAL A 35 -14.23 2.73 -7.05
N ALA A 36 -14.26 2.25 -5.79
CA ALA A 36 -14.07 0.83 -5.48
C ALA A 36 -15.06 -0.06 -6.27
N GLN A 37 -16.31 0.38 -6.40
CA GLN A 37 -17.36 -0.34 -7.14
C GLN A 37 -17.13 -0.42 -8.66
N GLN A 38 -16.27 0.43 -9.23
CA GLN A 38 -16.11 0.57 -10.69
C GLN A 38 -14.78 0.02 -11.24
N VAL A 39 -13.78 -0.21 -10.39
CA VAL A 39 -12.40 -0.48 -10.86
C VAL A 39 -12.06 -1.96 -11.05
N GLY A 40 -12.96 -2.86 -10.63
CA GLY A 40 -12.78 -4.31 -10.75
C GLY A 40 -11.49 -4.83 -10.13
N TRP A 41 -11.08 -6.03 -10.54
CA TRP A 41 -9.91 -6.72 -10.03
C TRP A 41 -8.60 -5.98 -10.32
N GLU A 42 -8.40 -5.46 -11.54
CA GLU A 42 -7.17 -4.75 -11.92
C GLU A 42 -6.96 -3.50 -11.05
N GLY A 43 -8.08 -2.93 -10.57
CA GLY A 43 -8.11 -1.84 -9.61
C GLY A 43 -7.97 -2.26 -8.14
N ARG A 44 -7.97 -3.57 -7.85
CA ARG A 44 -7.96 -4.14 -6.49
C ARG A 44 -9.18 -3.74 -5.67
N HIS A 45 -10.37 -3.77 -6.28
CA HIS A 45 -11.61 -3.31 -5.66
C HIS A 45 -11.85 -3.87 -4.24
N HIS A 46 -11.69 -5.17 -3.99
CA HIS A 46 -11.89 -5.76 -2.68
C HIS A 46 -10.90 -5.26 -1.63
N ARG A 47 -9.64 -4.97 -2.01
CA ARG A 47 -8.69 -4.36 -1.07
C ARG A 47 -9.09 -2.93 -0.73
N ILE A 48 -9.54 -2.14 -1.72
CA ILE A 48 -10.03 -0.78 -1.45
C ILE A 48 -11.24 -0.83 -0.51
N LEU A 49 -12.16 -1.77 -0.71
CA LEU A 49 -13.31 -1.96 0.19
C LEU A 49 -12.84 -2.31 1.62
N GLY A 50 -11.88 -3.22 1.77
CA GLY A 50 -11.29 -3.52 3.08
C GLY A 50 -10.69 -2.30 3.76
N ASP A 51 -9.90 -1.50 3.02
CA ASP A 51 -9.31 -0.25 3.52
C ASP A 51 -10.38 0.79 3.93
N LEU A 52 -11.57 0.76 3.31
CA LEU A 52 -12.69 1.64 3.63
C LEU A 52 -13.44 1.19 4.88
N TRP A 53 -13.75 -0.10 5.00
CA TRP A 53 -14.43 -0.63 6.19
C TRP A 53 -13.56 -0.53 7.43
N TRP A 54 -12.25 -0.76 7.28
CA TRP A 54 -11.27 -0.60 8.35
C TRP A 54 -11.33 0.77 9.03
N VAL A 55 -11.31 1.86 8.24
CA VAL A 55 -11.32 3.23 8.79
C VAL A 55 -12.68 3.64 9.37
N GLN A 56 -13.74 2.88 9.09
CA GLN A 56 -15.07 3.06 9.68
C GLN A 56 -15.25 2.22 10.96
N GLY A 57 -14.27 1.38 11.31
CA GLY A 57 -14.35 0.47 12.45
C GLY A 57 -15.22 -0.77 12.20
N ASP A 58 -15.69 -1.01 10.97
CA ASP A 58 -16.42 -2.23 10.62
C ASP A 58 -15.40 -3.34 10.30
N MET A 59 -14.89 -3.95 11.36
CA MET A 59 -13.81 -4.94 11.28
C MET A 59 -14.24 -6.23 10.58
N ASP A 60 -15.51 -6.65 10.71
CA ASP A 60 -16.01 -7.85 10.07
C ASP A 60 -16.10 -7.67 8.54
N GLN A 61 -16.65 -6.54 8.09
CA GLN A 61 -16.67 -6.20 6.66
C GLN A 61 -15.26 -6.00 6.11
N ALA A 62 -14.36 -5.38 6.88
CA ALA A 62 -12.96 -5.21 6.49
C ALA A 62 -12.25 -6.56 6.32
N ALA A 63 -12.38 -7.46 7.30
CA ALA A 63 -11.79 -8.80 7.24
C ALA A 63 -12.36 -9.62 6.09
N ALA A 64 -13.68 -9.60 5.88
CA ALA A 64 -14.31 -10.28 4.75
C ALA A 64 -13.76 -9.77 3.41
N ALA A 65 -13.70 -8.45 3.22
CA ALA A 65 -13.19 -7.85 2.00
C ALA A 65 -11.70 -8.16 1.75
N HIS A 66 -10.84 -8.11 2.76
CA HIS A 66 -9.43 -8.48 2.62
C HIS A 66 -9.24 -9.98 2.33
N ARG A 67 -10.09 -10.85 2.90
CA ARG A 67 -10.09 -12.29 2.58
C ARG A 67 -10.45 -12.53 1.11
N THR A 68 -11.52 -11.91 0.62
CA THR A 68 -11.91 -12.00 -0.79
C THR A 68 -10.80 -11.45 -1.70
N ALA A 69 -10.20 -10.32 -1.34
CA ALA A 69 -9.09 -9.73 -2.11
C ALA A 69 -7.86 -10.65 -2.17
N ARG A 70 -7.56 -11.37 -1.09
CA ARG A 70 -6.48 -12.37 -1.03
C ARG A 70 -6.79 -13.56 -1.94
N GLU A 71 -8.01 -14.09 -1.89
CA GLU A 71 -8.45 -15.23 -2.71
C GLU A 71 -8.41 -14.88 -4.20
N GLU A 72 -8.88 -13.69 -4.57
CA GLU A 72 -8.81 -13.20 -5.94
C GLU A 72 -7.35 -13.00 -6.38
N ALA A 73 -6.46 -12.53 -5.49
CA ALA A 73 -5.03 -12.44 -5.77
C ALA A 73 -4.38 -13.79 -6.04
N GLU A 74 -4.83 -14.83 -5.34
CA GLU A 74 -4.38 -16.19 -5.57
C GLU A 74 -4.86 -16.75 -6.90
N GLN A 75 -6.15 -16.54 -7.23
CA GLN A 75 -6.73 -16.94 -8.53
C GLN A 75 -5.98 -16.32 -9.71
N HIS A 76 -5.54 -15.06 -9.57
CA HIS A 76 -4.78 -14.35 -10.58
C HIS A 76 -3.26 -14.50 -10.45
N ALA A 77 -2.77 -15.36 -9.54
CA ALA A 77 -1.35 -15.63 -9.32
C ALA A 77 -0.49 -14.37 -9.00
N VAL A 78 -1.05 -13.38 -8.32
CA VAL A 78 -0.33 -12.15 -7.92
C VAL A 78 0.14 -12.26 -6.47
N ALA A 79 1.31 -12.87 -6.27
CA ALA A 79 1.87 -13.14 -4.95
C ALA A 79 1.98 -11.91 -4.04
N GLY A 80 2.40 -10.76 -4.58
CA GLY A 80 2.55 -9.54 -3.78
C GLY A 80 1.24 -8.92 -3.30
N GLU A 81 0.19 -9.01 -4.12
CA GLU A 81 -1.15 -8.58 -3.71
C GLU A 81 -1.72 -9.54 -2.67
N ARG A 82 -1.54 -10.86 -2.87
CA ARG A 82 -1.95 -11.88 -1.91
C ARG A 82 -1.32 -11.66 -0.54
N ALA A 83 -0.01 -11.40 -0.49
CA ALA A 83 0.70 -11.09 0.76
C ALA A 83 0.19 -9.78 1.40
N THR A 84 -0.09 -8.76 0.60
CA THR A 84 -0.63 -7.48 1.09
C THR A 84 -2.01 -7.63 1.71
N CYS A 85 -2.94 -8.28 1.01
CA CYS A 85 -4.29 -8.52 1.52
C CYS A 85 -4.27 -9.42 2.76
N GLN A 86 -3.36 -10.41 2.81
CA GLN A 86 -3.19 -11.28 3.98
C GLN A 86 -2.67 -10.51 5.21
N ALA A 87 -1.71 -9.60 5.05
CA ALA A 87 -1.21 -8.78 6.15
C ALA A 87 -2.29 -7.82 6.68
N GLN A 88 -3.11 -7.26 5.79
CA GLN A 88 -4.25 -6.43 6.19
C GLN A 88 -5.33 -7.26 6.91
N LEU A 89 -5.65 -8.45 6.40
CA LEU A 89 -6.57 -9.38 7.06
C LEU A 89 -6.08 -9.74 8.48
N ALA A 90 -4.80 -10.05 8.63
CA ALA A 90 -4.20 -10.33 9.94
C ALA A 90 -4.34 -9.14 10.90
N LEU A 91 -4.02 -7.92 10.43
CA LEU A 91 -4.17 -6.71 11.23
C LEU A 91 -5.59 -6.55 11.75
N VAL A 92 -6.59 -6.66 10.88
CA VAL A 92 -8.00 -6.51 11.27
C VAL A 92 -8.42 -7.62 12.24
N ALA A 93 -8.08 -8.87 11.93
CA ALA A 93 -8.48 -10.03 12.75
C ALA A 93 -7.91 -9.98 14.18
N CYS A 94 -6.73 -9.40 14.38
CA CYS A 94 -6.13 -9.24 15.70
C CYS A 94 -6.93 -8.33 16.64
N PHE A 95 -7.76 -7.41 16.12
CA PHE A 95 -8.61 -6.56 16.96
C PHE A 95 -9.88 -7.26 17.46
N THR A 96 -10.40 -8.26 16.72
CA THR A 96 -11.72 -8.83 16.97
C THR A 96 -11.70 -10.29 17.41
N ALA A 97 -10.73 -11.07 16.95
CA ALA A 97 -10.66 -12.51 17.18
C ALA A 97 -9.19 -12.96 17.31
N PRO A 98 -8.59 -12.91 18.52
CA PRO A 98 -7.15 -13.13 18.70
C PRO A 98 -6.64 -14.45 18.10
N GLN A 99 -7.37 -15.55 18.27
CA GLN A 99 -7.00 -16.87 17.70
C GLN A 99 -7.06 -16.89 16.17
N THR A 100 -8.02 -16.19 15.56
CA THR A 100 -8.06 -16.03 14.11
C THR A 100 -6.90 -15.14 13.67
N GLY A 101 -6.64 -14.04 14.39
CA GLY A 101 -5.50 -13.16 14.17
C GLY A 101 -4.16 -13.91 14.12
N ASP A 102 -3.91 -14.83 15.05
CA ASP A 102 -2.70 -15.66 15.07
C ASP A 102 -2.50 -16.46 13.78
N ASN A 103 -3.57 -17.12 13.32
CA ASN A 103 -3.52 -17.94 12.12
C ASN A 103 -3.29 -17.09 10.86
N GLU A 104 -3.98 -15.95 10.76
CA GLU A 104 -3.84 -15.03 9.63
C GLU A 104 -2.46 -14.35 9.62
N LEU A 105 -1.91 -14.04 10.79
CA LEU A 105 -0.58 -13.48 10.95
C LEU A 105 0.51 -14.47 10.54
N ALA A 106 0.43 -15.71 11.02
CA ALA A 106 1.36 -16.77 10.63
C ALA A 106 1.32 -17.03 9.11
N LEU A 107 0.15 -16.92 8.48
CA LEU A 107 0.03 -17.03 7.03
C LEU A 107 0.64 -15.83 6.30
N ALA A 108 0.46 -14.61 6.82
CA ALA A 108 1.09 -13.40 6.28
C ALA A 108 2.62 -13.50 6.28
N GLU A 109 3.20 -13.97 7.38
CA GLU A 109 4.64 -14.20 7.52
C GLU A 109 5.15 -15.21 6.49
N ARG A 110 4.44 -16.33 6.31
CA ARG A 110 4.78 -17.33 5.28
C ARG A 110 4.76 -16.75 3.87
N PHE A 111 3.79 -15.91 3.53
CA PHE A 111 3.74 -15.27 2.22
C PHE A 111 4.87 -14.26 2.00
N LEU A 112 5.42 -13.68 3.07
CA LEU A 112 6.51 -12.71 2.98
C LEU A 112 7.90 -13.34 2.84
N VAL A 113 8.09 -14.63 3.14
CA VAL A 113 9.41 -15.29 3.12
C VAL A 113 10.19 -15.06 1.82
N SER A 114 9.51 -15.03 0.67
CA SER A 114 10.13 -14.86 -0.65
C SER A 114 9.88 -13.49 -1.28
N LEU A 115 9.33 -12.53 -0.53
CA LEU A 115 8.91 -11.23 -1.05
C LEU A 115 9.58 -10.08 -0.30
N ASN A 116 10.14 -9.13 -1.04
CA ASN A 116 10.64 -7.88 -0.47
C ASN A 116 9.55 -6.79 -0.58
N LEU A 117 8.64 -6.77 0.39
CA LEU A 117 7.52 -5.81 0.45
C LEU A 117 7.54 -5.05 1.78
N ARG A 118 8.40 -4.02 1.87
CA ARG A 118 8.65 -3.28 3.12
C ARG A 118 7.38 -2.77 3.82
N ALA A 119 6.44 -2.19 3.07
CA ALA A 119 5.18 -1.71 3.63
C ALA A 119 4.34 -2.85 4.22
N THR A 120 4.23 -3.97 3.49
CA THR A 120 3.50 -5.16 3.93
C THR A 120 4.15 -5.78 5.17
N THR A 121 5.48 -5.85 5.23
CA THR A 121 6.21 -6.31 6.42
C THR A 121 5.93 -5.44 7.64
N ILE A 122 5.88 -4.11 7.46
CA ILE A 122 5.51 -3.19 8.54
C ILE A 122 4.07 -3.44 8.99
N THR A 123 3.12 -3.60 8.07
CA THR A 123 1.72 -3.94 8.42
C THR A 123 1.64 -5.25 9.23
N THR A 124 2.37 -6.29 8.83
CA THR A 124 2.45 -7.56 9.58
C THR A 124 3.01 -7.35 11.00
N ARG A 125 4.01 -6.48 11.17
CA ARG A 125 4.56 -6.15 12.50
C ARG A 125 3.58 -5.35 13.35
N ILE A 126 2.78 -4.46 12.76
CA ILE A 126 1.69 -3.76 13.46
C ILE A 126 0.62 -4.77 13.91
N ALA A 127 0.26 -5.72 13.05
CA ALA A 127 -0.68 -6.80 13.41
C ALA A 127 -0.17 -7.65 14.59
N ALA A 128 1.12 -7.97 14.61
CA ALA A 128 1.74 -8.68 15.74
C ALA A 128 1.66 -7.89 17.05
N LEU A 129 1.74 -6.55 17.02
CA LEU A 129 1.52 -5.73 18.21
C LEU A 129 0.05 -5.73 18.66
N ALA A 130 -0.89 -5.72 17.71
CA ALA A 130 -2.32 -5.82 18.02
C ALA A 130 -2.66 -7.15 18.71
N ARG A 131 -2.10 -8.26 18.20
CA ARG A 131 -2.20 -9.58 18.83
C ARG A 131 -1.68 -9.56 20.27
N ASP A 132 -0.54 -8.91 20.50
CA ASP A 132 0.14 -8.87 21.80
C ASP A 132 -0.42 -7.77 22.72
N ALA A 133 -1.52 -7.11 22.38
CA ALA A 133 -2.13 -6.09 23.21
C ALA A 133 -2.35 -6.59 24.66
N GLY A 134 -2.04 -5.76 25.64
CA GLY A 134 -1.99 -6.14 27.06
C GLY A 134 -0.65 -6.65 27.60
N THR A 135 0.31 -7.08 26.77
CA THR A 135 1.62 -7.55 27.25
C THR A 135 2.58 -6.40 27.59
N THR A 136 3.58 -6.64 28.44
CA THR A 136 4.44 -5.58 29.01
C THR A 136 5.44 -4.95 28.02
N ASP A 137 5.68 -5.57 26.86
CA ASP A 137 6.72 -5.18 25.90
C ASP A 137 6.18 -4.43 24.65
N VAL A 138 4.85 -4.25 24.55
CA VAL A 138 4.21 -3.64 23.36
C VAL A 138 4.71 -2.22 23.09
N GLU A 139 4.79 -1.37 24.11
CA GLU A 139 5.22 0.02 23.97
C GLU A 139 6.66 0.12 23.42
N GLN A 140 7.59 -0.64 24.00
CA GLN A 140 8.98 -0.69 23.53
C GLN A 140 9.09 -1.16 22.08
N ARG A 141 8.34 -2.20 21.72
CA ARG A 141 8.32 -2.70 20.32
C ARG A 141 7.64 -1.72 19.37
N ALA A 142 6.64 -0.97 19.82
CA ALA A 142 6.00 0.08 19.05
C ALA A 142 6.95 1.26 18.80
N GLU A 143 7.77 1.66 19.77
CA GLU A 143 8.80 2.69 19.58
C GLU A 143 9.81 2.30 18.49
N LEU A 144 10.32 1.07 18.55
CA LEU A 144 11.22 0.54 17.52
C LEU A 144 10.53 0.52 16.14
N LEU A 145 9.26 0.08 16.09
CA LEU A 145 8.51 0.04 14.85
C LEU A 145 8.22 1.45 14.29
N ARG A 146 8.03 2.45 15.15
CA ARG A 146 7.85 3.85 14.75
C ARG A 146 9.11 4.41 14.08
N ALA A 147 10.30 4.07 14.58
CA ALA A 147 11.56 4.41 13.93
C ALA A 147 11.71 3.73 12.56
N ASP A 148 11.32 2.46 12.46
CA ASP A 148 11.33 1.72 11.18
C ASP A 148 10.36 2.31 10.16
N ILE A 149 9.15 2.68 10.58
CA ILE A 149 8.13 3.37 9.76
C ILE A 149 8.68 4.68 9.21
N THR A 150 9.35 5.46 10.07
CA THR A 150 9.94 6.75 9.69
C THR A 150 11.06 6.55 8.68
N THR A 151 11.98 5.62 8.95
CA THR A 151 13.10 5.26 8.06
C THR A 151 12.60 4.68 6.73
N ALA A 152 11.40 4.10 6.71
CA ALA A 152 10.75 3.59 5.50
C ALA A 152 10.07 4.67 4.66
N GLY A 153 9.94 5.90 5.18
CA GLY A 153 9.12 6.94 4.54
C GLY A 153 7.63 6.61 4.54
N LEU A 154 7.17 5.79 5.50
CA LEU A 154 5.78 5.32 5.58
C LEU A 154 4.99 5.95 6.73
N ALA A 155 5.50 7.03 7.33
CA ALA A 155 4.87 7.72 8.46
C ALA A 155 3.39 8.08 8.18
N ALA A 156 3.09 8.68 7.02
CA ALA A 156 1.74 9.10 6.67
C ALA A 156 0.74 7.94 6.51
N THR A 157 1.20 6.72 6.21
CA THR A 157 0.31 5.58 5.92
C THR A 157 0.28 4.53 7.04
N ALA A 158 1.38 4.33 7.76
CA ALA A 158 1.52 3.26 8.75
C ALA A 158 1.48 3.75 10.20
N ALA A 159 1.90 4.98 10.49
CA ALA A 159 1.85 5.52 11.85
C ALA A 159 0.41 5.56 12.41
N PRO A 160 -0.64 5.97 11.66
CA PRO A 160 -1.99 5.97 12.21
C PRO A 160 -2.46 4.59 12.70
N ALA A 161 -2.09 3.52 11.98
CA ALA A 161 -2.42 2.16 12.39
C ALA A 161 -1.64 1.73 13.64
N LEU A 162 -0.37 2.13 13.76
CA LEU A 162 0.43 1.87 14.96
C LEU A 162 -0.13 2.59 16.19
N GLU A 163 -0.51 3.86 16.05
CA GLU A 163 -1.10 4.61 17.18
C GLU A 163 -2.47 4.03 17.60
N LEU A 164 -3.27 3.55 16.65
CA LEU A 164 -4.51 2.82 16.97
C LEU A 164 -4.23 1.54 17.77
N VAL A 165 -3.18 0.79 17.42
CA VAL A 165 -2.79 -0.41 18.18
C VAL A 165 -2.34 -0.05 19.60
N LEU A 166 -1.65 1.07 19.80
CA LEU A 166 -1.26 1.54 21.13
C LEU A 166 -2.47 1.96 21.96
N ALA A 167 -3.42 2.70 21.37
CA ALA A 167 -4.68 3.01 22.03
C ALA A 167 -5.42 1.73 22.44
N PHE A 168 -5.49 0.74 21.55
CA PHE A 168 -6.09 -0.56 21.85
C PHE A 168 -5.37 -1.31 22.97
N HIS A 169 -4.03 -1.30 22.97
CA HIS A 169 -3.22 -1.85 24.04
C HIS A 169 -3.53 -1.22 25.41
N HIS A 170 -3.62 0.11 25.49
CA HIS A 170 -3.99 0.80 26.73
C HIS A 170 -5.42 0.51 27.16
N ALA A 171 -6.35 0.38 26.20
CA ALA A 171 -7.72 -0.03 26.48
C ALA A 171 -7.79 -1.45 27.07
N VAL A 172 -7.03 -2.40 26.53
CA VAL A 172 -6.93 -3.77 27.06
C VAL A 172 -6.34 -3.79 28.48
N GLN A 173 -5.41 -2.88 28.79
CA GLN A 173 -4.86 -2.71 30.15
C GLN A 173 -5.77 -1.93 31.11
N ALA A 174 -6.92 -1.42 30.63
CA ALA A 174 -7.77 -0.49 31.37
C ALA A 174 -7.03 0.76 31.88
N ASN A 175 -6.04 1.24 31.12
CA ASN A 175 -5.28 2.45 31.44
C ASN A 175 -5.92 3.66 30.72
N GLU A 176 -6.91 4.26 31.36
CA GLU A 176 -7.70 5.36 30.80
C GLU A 176 -6.85 6.60 30.49
N ASP A 177 -5.88 6.94 31.33
CA ASP A 177 -5.01 8.11 31.12
C ASP A 177 -4.17 8.00 29.85
N LEU A 178 -3.57 6.82 29.62
CA LEU A 178 -2.78 6.58 28.41
C LEU A 178 -3.65 6.42 27.16
N LEU A 179 -4.84 5.83 27.29
CA LEU A 179 -5.82 5.76 26.20
C LEU A 179 -6.24 7.16 25.75
N GLU A 180 -6.62 8.01 26.69
CA GLU A 180 -7.00 9.40 26.43
C GLU A 180 -5.86 10.21 25.80
N ALA A 181 -4.63 10.02 26.28
CA ALA A 181 -3.46 10.63 25.69
C ALA A 181 -3.25 10.16 24.23
N ALA A 182 -3.38 8.86 23.95
CA ALA A 182 -3.22 8.29 22.62
C ALA A 182 -4.27 8.82 21.62
N ILE A 183 -5.54 8.93 22.05
CA ILE A 183 -6.62 9.47 21.21
C ILE A 183 -6.40 10.95 20.88
N ARG A 184 -5.90 11.74 21.84
CA ARG A 184 -5.67 13.18 21.66
C ARG A 184 -4.43 13.51 20.85
N GLN A 185 -3.49 12.59 20.68
CA GLN A 185 -2.30 12.85 19.88
C GLN A 185 -2.69 13.10 18.41
N PRO A 186 -2.50 14.31 17.87
CA PRO A 186 -2.71 14.54 16.46
C PRO A 186 -1.61 13.77 15.71
N THR A 187 -2.01 12.99 14.71
CA THR A 187 -1.05 12.40 13.78
C THR A 187 -0.29 13.54 13.12
N PRO A 188 1.06 13.55 13.12
CA PRO A 188 1.87 14.66 12.63
C PRO A 188 1.89 14.71 11.09
N HIS A 189 0.73 14.80 10.46
CA HIS A 189 0.55 15.02 9.02
C HIS A 189 -0.73 15.79 8.69
N ALA A 190 -1.28 16.57 9.63
CA ALA A 190 -2.18 17.64 9.26
C ALA A 190 -1.40 18.61 8.37
N ILE A 191 -1.51 18.42 7.05
CA ILE A 191 -1.05 19.36 6.05
C ILE A 191 -1.81 20.65 6.38
N ALA A 192 -1.11 21.62 6.96
CA ALA A 192 -1.66 22.94 7.17
C ALA A 192 -2.24 23.43 5.84
N PRO A 193 -3.44 24.02 5.80
CA PRO A 193 -3.94 24.63 4.58
C PRO A 193 -2.88 25.63 4.12
N VAL A 194 -2.50 25.54 2.83
CA VAL A 194 -1.71 26.59 2.19
C VAL A 194 -2.58 27.84 2.15
N THR A 195 -2.58 28.60 3.24
CA THR A 195 -3.09 29.96 3.27
C THR A 195 -2.01 30.83 2.66
N GLY A 196 -2.10 30.96 1.34
CA GLY A 196 -1.16 31.72 0.53
C GLY A 196 -1.72 31.89 -0.87
N ALA A 197 -2.86 32.56 -0.96
CA ALA A 197 -3.29 33.21 -2.20
C ALA A 197 -2.28 34.35 -2.48
N ASP A 198 -1.17 34.01 -3.12
CA ASP A 198 -0.29 35.01 -3.72
C ASP A 198 -0.81 35.23 -5.15
N SER A 199 -1.70 36.22 -5.26
CA SER A 199 -2.15 36.79 -6.51
C SER A 199 -0.95 37.35 -7.28
N ARG A 200 -0.40 36.57 -8.21
CA ARG A 200 0.40 37.11 -9.32
C ARG A 200 -0.38 36.95 -10.61
N SER A 201 -0.82 38.09 -11.13
CA SER A 201 -1.39 38.24 -12.46
C SER A 201 -0.39 37.77 -13.54
N PRO A 202 -0.86 37.20 -14.66
CA PRO A 202 -0.01 36.68 -15.71
C PRO A 202 0.35 37.80 -16.69
N THR A 203 1.51 38.42 -16.52
CA THR A 203 2.13 39.24 -17.56
C THR A 203 3.65 39.12 -17.46
N ASP A 204 4.26 38.81 -18.60
CA ASP A 204 5.68 38.91 -18.94
C ASP A 204 6.67 37.92 -18.31
N ALA A 205 6.89 36.81 -19.03
CA ALA A 205 8.23 36.29 -19.27
C ALA A 205 8.22 35.42 -20.53
N GLY A 206 8.89 35.91 -21.57
CA GLY A 206 8.87 35.36 -22.92
C GLY A 206 9.53 33.99 -23.04
N TRP A 207 8.92 33.16 -23.88
CA TRP A 207 9.56 32.00 -24.46
C TRP A 207 10.63 32.46 -25.46
N SER A 208 11.90 32.30 -25.08
CA SER A 208 13.02 32.31 -26.02
C SER A 208 13.40 30.87 -26.35
N SER A 209 13.03 30.46 -27.55
CA SER A 209 13.44 29.23 -28.21
C SER A 209 14.93 29.26 -28.53
N THR A 210 15.70 28.29 -28.05
CA THR A 210 16.97 27.93 -28.68
C THR A 210 16.96 26.44 -29.01
N SER A 211 16.77 26.20 -30.30
CA SER A 211 17.01 24.98 -31.04
C SER A 211 18.50 24.65 -31.07
N SER A 212 18.87 23.42 -30.69
CA SER A 212 20.16 22.82 -31.01
C SER A 212 19.93 21.53 -31.79
N THR A 213 20.28 21.57 -33.06
CA THR A 213 20.36 20.45 -34.02
C THR A 213 21.51 19.48 -33.67
N PRO A 214 21.39 18.18 -34.00
CA PRO A 214 22.46 17.21 -33.84
C PRO A 214 23.42 17.19 -35.05
N THR A 215 24.72 17.26 -34.79
CA THR A 215 25.77 17.07 -35.81
C THR A 215 25.98 15.60 -36.09
N THR A 216 25.84 15.23 -37.36
CA THR A 216 26.16 13.93 -37.95
C THR A 216 27.66 13.88 -38.28
N THR A 217 28.35 12.80 -37.91
CA THR A 217 29.57 12.40 -38.62
C THR A 217 29.59 10.89 -38.79
N SER A 218 29.58 10.49 -40.06
CA SER A 218 29.65 9.13 -40.59
C SER A 218 31.10 8.82 -40.98
N SER A 219 31.59 7.61 -40.72
CA SER A 219 32.58 6.96 -41.57
C SER A 219 32.63 5.43 -41.38
N ALA A 220 32.02 4.74 -42.36
CA ALA A 220 32.41 3.50 -43.06
C ALA A 220 33.14 2.33 -42.35
N SER A 221 32.45 1.18 -42.39
CA SER A 221 32.84 -0.26 -42.53
C SER A 221 33.89 -0.53 -43.65
N PRO A 222 34.55 -1.72 -43.79
CA PRO A 222 33.92 -3.06 -43.89
C PRO A 222 34.72 -4.31 -43.44
N GLY A 223 34.02 -5.46 -43.35
CA GLY A 223 34.68 -6.78 -43.31
C GLY A 223 33.84 -7.99 -42.87
N SER A 224 33.16 -8.62 -43.84
CA SER A 224 32.97 -10.08 -44.00
C SER A 224 32.17 -10.94 -43.00
N SER A 225 31.03 -11.47 -43.48
CA SER A 225 30.38 -12.74 -43.06
C SER A 225 31.07 -13.96 -43.75
N PRO A 226 30.61 -15.25 -43.69
CA PRO A 226 29.44 -15.89 -43.03
C PRO A 226 29.70 -17.32 -42.43
N CYS A 227 28.62 -18.07 -42.14
CA CYS A 227 28.49 -19.52 -41.79
C CYS A 227 28.70 -19.91 -40.31
N LYS A 228 27.91 -20.78 -39.64
CA LYS A 228 26.98 -21.84 -40.10
C LYS A 228 26.12 -22.39 -38.93
N THR A 229 24.84 -22.65 -39.21
CA THR A 229 23.98 -23.80 -38.81
C THR A 229 23.88 -24.38 -37.38
N ALA A 230 22.66 -24.28 -36.83
CA ALA A 230 21.74 -25.34 -36.37
C ALA A 230 22.18 -26.52 -35.45
N ARG A 231 21.48 -26.69 -34.30
CA ARG A 231 20.62 -27.86 -33.99
C ARG A 231 20.02 -27.80 -32.57
N HIS A 232 18.70 -27.94 -32.51
CA HIS A 232 17.93 -28.62 -31.44
C HIS A 232 17.59 -30.05 -31.98
N PRO A 233 16.92 -30.98 -31.26
CA PRO A 233 16.47 -31.03 -29.86
C PRO A 233 16.74 -32.41 -29.18
N SER A 234 16.43 -32.60 -27.89
CA SER A 234 15.88 -33.88 -27.38
C SER A 234 15.11 -33.73 -26.06
N ARG A 235 13.96 -34.42 -26.01
CA ARG A 235 13.06 -34.65 -24.88
C ARG A 235 13.67 -35.59 -23.84
N VAL A 236 13.29 -35.43 -22.58
CA VAL A 236 13.27 -36.51 -21.59
C VAL A 236 11.89 -36.53 -20.92
N ARG A 237 11.22 -37.70 -20.99
CA ARG A 237 10.07 -38.08 -20.17
C ARG A 237 10.60 -38.67 -18.86
N TYR A 238 9.92 -38.41 -17.74
CA TYR A 238 9.88 -39.32 -16.61
C TYR A 238 8.42 -39.69 -16.35
N GLY A 239 8.19 -40.99 -16.12
CA GLY A 239 6.92 -41.53 -15.66
C GLY A 239 6.77 -41.49 -14.16
#